data_AF-A0A841CLI4-F1
#
_entry.id   AF-A0A841CLI4-F1
#
_cell.length_a   1.000
_cell.length_b   1.000
_cell.length_c   1.000
_cell.angle_alpha   90.00
_cell.angle_beta   90.00
_cell.angle_gamma   90.00
#
_symmetry.space_group_name_H-M   'P 1'
#
loop_
_entity.id
_entity.type
_entity.pdbx_description
1 polymer ?
#
loop_
_entity_poly.entity_id
_entity_poly.type
_entity_poly.pdbx_seq_one_letter_code
_entity_poly.pdbx_strand_id
1 'polypeptide(L)' 'MGLPEGHVTATPGLSRNQMLRILGNGVVPRQGTAAIRHLLPDTDTATVTRWAA' A
#
# COMPACT_ATOMS: atom_id res chain seq x y z
N MET A 1 3.03 -11.49 3.55
CA MET A 1 2.62 -10.16 3.02
C MET A 1 1.45 -9.52 3.78
N GLY A 2 0.62 -10.25 4.56
CA GLY A 2 -0.52 -9.63 5.27
C GLY A 2 -1.67 -9.22 4.34
N LEU A 3 -1.77 -9.88 3.18
CA LEU A 3 -2.85 -9.73 2.22
C LEU A 3 -3.98 -10.72 2.56
N PRO A 4 -5.23 -10.45 2.15
CA PRO A 4 -6.29 -11.44 2.20
C PRO A 4 -5.88 -12.74 1.48
N GLU A 5 -6.45 -13.86 1.91
CA GLU A 5 -6.25 -15.13 1.25
C GLU A 5 -6.65 -15.04 -0.22
N GLY A 6 -5.85 -15.63 -1.12
CA GLY A 6 -6.12 -15.60 -2.55
C GLY A 6 -5.83 -14.28 -3.27
N HIS A 7 -5.44 -13.20 -2.59
CA HIS A 7 -5.32 -11.86 -3.20
C HIS A 7 -4.49 -11.82 -4.50
N VAL A 8 -3.41 -12.60 -4.59
CA VAL A 8 -2.68 -12.83 -5.85
C VAL A 8 -2.87 -14.26 -6.36
N THR A 9 -3.03 -15.23 -5.45
CA THR A 9 -2.98 -16.65 -5.79
C THR A 9 -4.27 -17.23 -6.36
N ALA A 10 -5.39 -16.50 -6.23
CA ALA A 10 -6.67 -16.88 -6.79
C ALA A 10 -7.03 -16.08 -8.06
N THR A 11 -6.11 -15.25 -8.57
CA THR A 11 -6.34 -14.45 -9.80
C THR A 11 -6.32 -15.34 -11.04
N PRO A 12 -7.43 -15.43 -11.80
CA PRO A 12 -7.49 -16.26 -13.00
C PRO A 12 -6.44 -15.87 -14.04
N GLY A 13 -5.85 -16.87 -14.71
CA GLY A 13 -4.90 -16.65 -15.79
C GLY A 13 -3.46 -16.31 -15.36
N LEU A 14 -3.16 -16.27 -14.05
CA LEU A 14 -1.78 -16.12 -13.58
C LEU A 14 -1.07 -17.48 -13.46
N SER A 15 0.06 -17.60 -14.13
CA SER A 15 1.02 -18.68 -13.88
C SER A 15 1.69 -18.51 -12.51
N ARG A 16 2.21 -19.61 -11.96
CA ARG A 16 2.98 -19.60 -10.70
C ARG A 16 4.12 -18.58 -10.70
N ASN A 17 4.86 -18.48 -11.81
CA ASN A 17 5.98 -17.53 -11.91
C ASN A 17 5.51 -16.07 -11.89
N GLN A 18 4.37 -15.77 -12.53
CA GLN A 18 3.79 -14.42 -12.46
C GLN A 18 3.34 -14.09 -11.03
N MET A 19 2.69 -15.03 -10.34
CA MET A 19 2.27 -14.83 -8.95
C MET A 19 3.47 -14.55 -8.02
N LEU A 20 4.54 -15.34 -8.14
CA LEU A 20 5.76 -15.12 -7.37
C LEU A 20 6.41 -13.77 -7.67
N ARG A 21 6.45 -13.36 -8.95
CA ARG A 21 7.00 -12.05 -9.34
C ARG A 21 6.18 -10.89 -8.77
N ILE A 22 4.85 -10.99 -8.77
CA ILE A 22 3.96 -9.98 -8.19
C ILE A 22 4.15 -9.92 -6.67
N LEU A 23 4.14 -11.07 -5.99
CA LEU A 23 4.31 -11.15 -4.53
C LEU A 23 5.71 -10.69 -4.09
N GLY A 24 6.76 -11.05 -4.84
CA GLY A 24 8.14 -10.71 -4.52
C GLY A 24 8.50 -9.24 -4.77
N ASN A 25 7.84 -8.59 -5.73
CA ASN A 25 8.05 -7.17 -6.03
C ASN A 25 7.05 -6.23 -5.35
N GLY A 26 6.00 -6.78 -4.71
CA GLY A 26 4.97 -6.01 -4.03
C GLY A 26 5.44 -5.45 -2.68
N VAL A 27 4.72 -4.45 -2.18
CA VAL A 27 4.93 -3.87 -0.85
C VAL A 27 4.11 -4.62 0.20
N VAL A 28 4.65 -4.78 1.41
CA VAL A 28 3.85 -5.21 2.57
C VAL A 28 2.91 -4.07 2.97
N PRO A 29 1.57 -4.20 2.90
CA PRO A 29 0.65 -3.08 3.11
C PRO A 29 0.88 -2.33 4.42
N ARG A 30 1.18 -3.04 5.52
CA ARG A 30 1.48 -2.42 6.81
C ARG A 30 2.74 -1.54 6.79
N GLN A 31 3.77 -1.93 6.05
CA GLN A 31 4.97 -1.10 5.86
C GLN A 31 4.63 0.14 5.02
N GLY A 32 3.84 -0.02 3.97
CA GLY A 32 3.33 1.11 3.17
C GLY A 32 2.51 2.10 4.00
N THR A 33 1.58 1.61 4.82
CA THR A 33 0.79 2.46 5.74
C THR A 33 1.70 3.19 6.74
N ALA A 34 2.70 2.51 7.31
CA ALA A 34 3.63 3.14 8.24
C ALA A 34 4.46 4.24 7.55
N ALA A 35 4.97 3.98 6.34
CA ALA A 35 5.71 4.96 5.56
C ALA A 35 4.85 6.19 5.23
N ILE A 36 3.60 5.99 4.79
CA ILE A 36 2.66 7.09 4.54
C ILE A 36 2.43 7.92 5.80
N ARG A 37 2.16 7.28 6.96
CA ARG A 37 1.97 8.00 8.23
C ARG A 37 3.19 8.80 8.65
N HIS A 38 4.40 8.33 8.33
CA HIS A 38 5.63 9.05 8.63
C HIS A 38 5.85 10.27 7.72
N LEU A 39 5.35 10.21 6.48
CA LEU A 39 5.48 11.29 5.50
C LEU A 39 4.31 12.28 5.55
N LEU A 40 3.17 11.89 6.11
CA LEU A 40 2.06 12.80 6.31
C LEU A 40 2.47 13.86 7.34
N PRO A 41 2.31 15.16 7.02
CA PRO A 41 2.55 16.20 8.00
C PRO A 41 1.57 16.04 9.16
N ASP A 42 2.00 16.42 10.37
CA ASP A 42 1.08 16.65 11.47
C ASP A 42 0.04 17.65 10.98
N THR A 43 -1.18 17.15 10.74
CA THR A 43 -2.28 18.00 10.33
C THR A 43 -2.75 18.72 11.57
N ASP A 44 -1.98 19.72 12.00
CA ASP A 44 -2.53 20.72 12.90
C ASP A 44 -3.67 21.41 12.14
N THR A 45 -4.82 21.53 12.78
CA THR A 45 -6.08 21.95 12.12
C THR A 45 -5.95 23.33 11.48
N ALA A 46 -4.95 24.11 11.89
CA ALA A 46 -4.57 25.39 11.31
C ALA A 46 -4.04 25.34 9.85
N THR A 47 -3.44 24.22 9.42
CA THR A 47 -2.73 24.16 8.11
C THR A 47 -3.68 24.04 6.90
N VAL A 48 -4.90 23.53 7.09
CA VAL A 48 -5.90 23.39 6.02
C VAL A 48 -6.31 24.74 5.44
N THR A 49 -6.29 25.81 6.23
CA THR A 49 -6.65 27.17 5.79
C THR A 49 -5.63 27.80 4.84
N ARG A 50 -4.38 27.31 4.80
CA ARG A 50 -3.29 27.93 4.01
C ARG A 50 -3.29 27.55 2.53
N TRP A 51 -3.90 26.42 2.17
CA TRP A 51 -3.99 25.96 0.78
C TRP A 51 -5.25 26.44 0.05
N ALA A 52 -6.14 27.16 0.76
CA ALA A 52 -7.41 27.67 0.25
C ALA A 52 -7.40 29.19 -0.03
N ALA A 53 -6.24 29.85 0.08
CA ALA A 53 -6.03 31.27 -0.22
C ALA A 53 -4.92 31.41 -1.28
#